data_AF-A0A7W0HDQ3-F1
#
_entry.id   AF-A0A7W0HDQ3-F1
#
_cell.length_a   1.000
_cell.length_b   1.000
_cell.length_c   1.000
_cell.angle_alpha   90.00
_cell.angle_beta   90.00
_cell.angle_gamma   90.00
#
_symmetry.space_group_name_H-M   'P 1'
#
loop_
_entity.id
_entity.type
_entity.pdbx_description
1 polymer ?
#
loop_
_entity_poly.entity_id
_entity_poly.type
_entity_poly.pdbx_seq_one_letter_code
_entity_poly.pdbx_strand_id
1 'polypeptide(L)'
;MLLAELEIRHSRAVAPTRRIALGSQWLPTDPAPGYGGVLLGGIVAAHIGDLHPDLRGELDGLIDDLENNRRIPQPRLRHRFQVDVVGLDR
;
A
#
# COMPACT_ATOMS: atom_id res chain seq x y z
N MET A 1 -12.49 19.79 0.80
CA MET A 1 -11.01 19.86 0.63
C MET A 1 -10.48 18.44 0.66
N LEU A 2 -9.69 18.03 -0.34
CA LEU A 2 -9.11 16.70 -0.40
C LEU A 2 -7.93 16.60 0.59
N LEU A 3 -7.91 15.57 1.44
CA LEU A 3 -6.82 15.32 2.40
C LEU A 3 -5.74 14.40 1.83
N ALA A 4 -6.18 13.32 1.18
CA ALA A 4 -5.38 12.37 0.42
C ALA A 4 -6.33 11.59 -0.50
N GLU A 5 -5.82 11.00 -1.57
CA GLU A 5 -6.53 10.10 -2.46
C GLU A 5 -5.69 8.85 -2.75
N LEU A 6 -6.32 7.68 -2.73
CA LEU A 6 -5.73 6.42 -3.14
C LEU A 6 -6.82 5.55 -3.78
N GLU A 7 -6.83 5.46 -5.11
CA GLU A 7 -7.71 4.56 -5.85
C GLU A 7 -7.07 3.17 -5.91
N ILE A 8 -7.83 2.17 -5.47
CA ILE A 8 -7.39 0.77 -5.46
C ILE A 8 -8.43 -0.07 -6.21
N ARG A 9 -7.98 -0.80 -7.23
CA ARG A 9 -8.82 -1.74 -7.98
C ARG A 9 -8.44 -3.16 -7.66
N HIS A 10 -9.44 -3.98 -7.36
CA HIS A 10 -9.26 -5.38 -7.01
C HIS A 10 -9.79 -6.28 -8.11
N SER A 11 -9.23 -7.48 -8.21
CA SER A 11 -9.80 -8.55 -9.02
C SER A 11 -11.22 -8.89 -8.54
N ARG A 12 -12.10 -9.25 -9.49
CA ARG A 12 -13.42 -9.83 -9.20
C ARG A 12 -13.33 -10.97 -8.19
N ALA A 13 -14.34 -11.12 -7.34
CA ALA A 13 -14.39 -12.20 -6.34
C ALA A 13 -14.26 -13.61 -6.95
N VAL A 14 -14.71 -13.79 -8.19
CA VAL A 14 -14.64 -15.07 -8.94
C VAL A 14 -13.25 -15.34 -9.54
N ALA A 15 -12.35 -14.35 -9.56
CA ALA A 15 -11.03 -14.52 -10.16
C ALA A 15 -10.14 -15.40 -9.27
N PRO A 16 -9.52 -16.47 -9.82
CA PRO A 16 -8.69 -17.37 -9.03
C PRO A 16 -7.40 -16.70 -8.53
N THR A 17 -6.89 -15.70 -9.26
CA THR A 17 -5.75 -14.89 -8.84
C THR A 17 -6.24 -13.57 -8.26
N ARG A 18 -5.90 -13.33 -6.99
CA ARG A 18 -6.14 -12.06 -6.32
C ARG A 18 -5.14 -11.00 -6.80
N ARG A 19 -5.64 -10.03 -7.57
CA ARG A 19 -4.82 -8.96 -8.17
C ARG A 19 -5.27 -7.58 -7.69
N ILE A 20 -4.34 -6.64 -7.72
CA ILE A 20 -4.57 -5.25 -7.36
C ILE A 20 -3.88 -4.31 -8.36
N ALA A 21 -4.52 -3.21 -8.69
CA ALA A 21 -3.92 -2.08 -9.42
C ALA A 21 -4.19 -0.79 -8.65
N LEU A 22 -3.29 0.19 -8.83
CA LEU A 22 -3.42 1.52 -8.26
C LEU A 22 -3.86 2.49 -9.36
N GLY A 23 -4.88 3.31 -9.05
CA GLY A 23 -5.40 4.36 -9.92
C GLY A 23 -4.85 5.73 -9.54
N SER A 24 -5.74 6.74 -9.47
CA SER A 24 -5.35 8.07 -8.96
C SER A 24 -4.79 7.99 -7.55
N GLN A 25 -3.69 8.69 -7.30
CA GLN A 25 -3.04 8.75 -6.00
C GLN A 25 -2.52 10.16 -5.77
N TRP A 26 -2.88 10.73 -4.63
CA TRP A 26 -2.47 12.06 -4.23
C TRP A 26 -2.22 12.10 -2.72
N LEU A 27 -0.99 12.48 -2.34
CA LEU A 27 -0.58 12.59 -0.95
C LEU A 27 0.40 13.77 -0.80
N PRO A 28 0.10 14.80 0.01
CA PRO A 28 0.95 15.98 0.13
C PRO A 28 2.14 15.75 1.06
N THR A 29 3.32 15.40 0.53
CA THR A 29 4.53 15.08 1.32
C THR A 29 5.66 16.11 1.25
N ASP A 30 5.54 17.16 0.43
CA ASP A 30 6.57 18.20 0.25
C ASP A 30 6.12 19.55 0.87
N PRO A 31 6.96 20.23 1.69
CA PRO A 31 8.25 19.77 2.20
C PRO A 31 8.10 18.61 3.19
N ALA A 32 9.09 17.72 3.22
CA ALA A 32 9.08 16.58 4.12
C ALA A 32 8.94 17.01 5.60
N PRO A 33 8.11 16.31 6.40
CA PRO A 33 7.30 15.14 6.06
C PRO A 33 5.95 15.45 5.37
N GLY A 34 5.56 16.73 5.32
CA GLY A 34 4.25 17.18 4.83
C GLY A 34 3.07 16.63 5.65
N TYR A 35 1.85 17.08 5.33
CA TYR A 35 0.64 16.52 5.95
C TYR A 35 0.44 15.04 5.61
N GLY A 36 0.93 14.62 4.45
CA GLY A 36 0.89 13.26 3.97
C GLY A 36 1.76 12.31 4.79
N GLY A 37 2.98 12.70 5.14
CA GLY A 37 3.83 11.90 6.02
C GLY A 37 3.24 11.76 7.42
N VAL A 38 2.62 12.83 7.94
CA VAL A 38 1.89 12.78 9.23
C VAL A 38 0.69 11.83 9.15
N LEU A 39 -0.08 11.87 8.06
CA LEU A 39 -1.20 10.95 7.84
C LEU A 39 -0.73 9.49 7.81
N LEU A 40 0.35 9.19 7.06
CA LEU A 40 0.91 7.85 7.00
C LEU A 40 1.37 7.36 8.38
N GLY A 41 2.07 8.21 9.15
CA GLY A 41 2.45 7.89 10.52
C GLY A 41 1.24 7.61 11.42
N GLY A 42 0.18 8.40 11.30
CA GLY A 42 -1.09 8.20 12.01
C GLY A 42 -1.78 6.88 11.67
N ILE A 43 -1.83 6.52 10.38
CA ILE A 43 -2.38 5.23 9.92
C ILE A 43 -1.60 4.06 10.52
N VAL A 44 -0.27 4.11 10.47
CA VAL A 44 0.58 3.06 11.06
C VAL A 44 0.33 2.97 12.57
N ALA A 45 0.37 4.10 13.29
CA ALA A 45 0.17 4.12 14.73
C ALA A 45 -1.22 3.59 15.14
N ALA A 46 -2.26 3.87 14.37
CA ALA A 46 -3.63 3.42 14.63
C ALA A 46 -3.82 1.91 14.42
N HIS A 47 -3.10 1.30 13.49
CA HIS A 47 -3.34 -0.08 13.04
C HIS A 47 -2.22 -1.08 13.36
N ILE A 48 -1.06 -0.63 13.84
CA ILE A 48 0.04 -1.54 14.19
C ILE A 48 -0.35 -2.55 15.28
N GLY A 49 -1.29 -2.18 16.15
CA GLY A 49 -1.88 -3.07 17.15
C GLY A 49 -2.64 -4.26 16.55
N ASP A 50 -3.29 -4.06 15.42
CA ASP A 50 -4.10 -5.08 14.72
C ASP A 50 -3.23 -6.08 13.95
N LEU A 51 -1.95 -5.73 13.73
CA LEU A 51 -1.01 -6.58 13.01
C LEU A 51 -0.51 -7.71 13.91
N HIS A 52 -0.61 -8.94 13.40
CA HIS A 52 -0.07 -10.13 14.06
C HIS A 52 1.41 -9.89 14.44
N PRO A 53 1.85 -10.25 15.66
CA PRO A 53 3.21 -9.96 16.12
C PRO A 53 4.31 -10.38 15.14
N ASP A 54 4.17 -11.56 14.54
CA ASP A 54 5.13 -12.10 13.55
C ASP A 54 5.25 -11.23 12.29
N LEU A 55 4.20 -10.51 11.91
CA LEU A 55 4.21 -9.63 10.74
C LEU A 55 4.85 -8.26 11.03
N ARG A 56 5.07 -7.90 12.30
CA ARG A 56 5.70 -6.61 12.65
C ARG A 56 7.16 -6.56 12.19
N GLY A 57 7.90 -7.65 12.36
CA GLY A 57 9.27 -7.76 11.84
C GLY A 57 9.33 -7.74 10.30
N GLU A 58 8.31 -8.28 9.63
CA GLU A 58 8.21 -8.19 8.16
C GLU A 58 7.94 -6.76 7.69
N LEU A 59 7.15 -5.98 8.45
CA LEU A 59 6.90 -4.57 8.17
C LEU A 59 8.17 -3.74 8.27
N ASP A 60 8.99 -3.94 9.30
CA ASP A 60 10.28 -3.24 9.44
C ASP A 60 11.19 -3.54 8.25
N GLY A 61 11.29 -4.81 7.83
CA GLY A 61 12.05 -5.20 6.64
C GLY A 61 11.50 -4.58 5.35
N LEU A 62 10.18 -4.45 5.22
CA LEU A 62 9.57 -3.78 4.08
C LEU A 62 9.88 -2.27 4.05
N ILE A 63 9.89 -1.62 5.21
CA ILE A 63 10.27 -0.20 5.33
C ILE A 63 11.72 -0.01 4.90
N ASP A 64 12.65 -0.85 5.40
CA ASP A 64 14.06 -0.80 4.99
C ASP A 64 14.24 -1.05 3.48
N ASP A 65 13.50 -2.00 2.90
CA ASP A 65 13.50 -2.24 1.47
C ASP A 65 13.04 -0.99 0.68
N LEU A 66 12.01 -0.29 1.16
CA LEU A 66 11.48 0.92 0.54
C LEU A 66 12.45 2.10 0.64
N GLU A 67 13.01 2.36 1.82
CA GLU A 67 13.98 3.44 2.07
C GLU A 67 15.23 3.30 1.21
N ASN A 68 15.67 2.06 0.99
CA ASN A 68 16.82 1.75 0.14
C ASN A 68 16.46 1.54 -1.34
N ASN A 69 15.21 1.80 -1.74
CA ASN A 69 14.70 1.66 -3.10
C ASN A 69 14.96 0.25 -3.70
N ARG A 70 14.88 -0.78 -2.85
CA ARG A 70 15.08 -2.18 -3.24
C ARG A 70 13.84 -2.69 -3.95
N ARG A 71 14.05 -3.65 -4.86
CA ARG A 71 12.95 -4.30 -5.55
C ARG A 71 12.16 -5.18 -4.58
N ILE A 72 10.86 -4.95 -4.47
CA ILE A 72 9.94 -5.81 -3.72
C ILE A 72 9.42 -6.93 -4.64
N PRO A 73 9.81 -8.21 -4.46
CA PRO A 73 9.31 -9.30 -5.29
C PRO A 73 7.82 -9.56 -5.02
N GLN A 74 7.12 -10.05 -6.05
CA GLN A 74 5.69 -10.35 -5.99
C GLN A 74 5.46 -11.87 -6.02
N PRO A 75 4.54 -12.42 -5.20
CA PRO A 75 3.71 -11.75 -4.19
C PRO A 75 4.37 -11.78 -2.80
N ARG A 76 4.87 -10.64 -2.30
CA ARG A 76 5.14 -10.47 -0.85
C ARG A 76 3.91 -9.98 -0.06
N LEU A 77 2.85 -9.58 -0.78
CA LEU A 77 1.56 -9.20 -0.21
C LEU A 77 0.49 -10.20 -0.65
N ARG A 78 -0.65 -10.16 0.04
CA ARG A 78 -1.82 -11.01 -0.23
C ARG A 78 -2.34 -10.92 -1.68
N HIS A 79 -2.11 -9.80 -2.37
CA HIS A 79 -2.56 -9.55 -3.74
C HIS A 79 -1.35 -9.30 -4.64
N ARG A 80 -1.38 -9.85 -5.86
CA ARG A 80 -0.37 -9.60 -6.89
C ARG A 80 -0.63 -8.25 -7.55
N PHE A 81 0.38 -7.38 -7.58
CA PHE A 81 0.30 -6.11 -8.30
C PHE A 81 0.22 -6.31 -9.82
N GLN A 82 -0.63 -5.51 -10.47
CA GLN A 82 -0.77 -5.37 -11.92
C GLN A 82 -0.78 -3.88 -12.29
N VAL A 83 -0.13 -3.53 -13.40
CA VAL A 83 0.01 -2.12 -13.84
C VAL A 83 -1.26 -1.60 -14.50
N ASP A 84 -1.94 -2.45 -15.27
CA ASP A 84 -3.22 -2.13 -15.91
C ASP A 84 -4.42 -2.59 -15.07
N VAL A 85 -5.61 -2.17 -15.49
CA VAL A 85 -6.89 -2.45 -14.79
C VAL A 85 -7.71 -3.56 -15.44
N VAL A 86 -7.15 -4.28 -16.42
CA VAL A 86 -7.87 -5.32 -17.18
C VAL A 86 -8.23 -6.47 -16.25
N GLY A 87 -9.51 -6.82 -16.22
CA GLY A 87 -10.03 -7.90 -15.39
C GLY A 87 -10.18 -7.56 -13.91
N LEU A 88 -10.00 -6.29 -13.53
CA LEU A 88 -10.31 -5.77 -12.20
C LEU A 88 -11.70 -5.14 -12.19
N ASP A 89 -12.36 -5.16 -11.04
CA ASP A 89 -13.56 -4.38 -10.81
C ASP A 89 -13.20 -2.90 -10.59
N ARG A 90 -14.17 -2.01 -10.89
CA ARG A 90 -14.05 -0.57 -10.62
C ARG A 90 -14.22 -0.30 -9.14
#